data_AF-M4IV61-F1
#
_entry.id   AF-M4IV61-F1
#
_cell.length_a   1.000
_cell.length_b   1.000
_cell.length_c   1.000
_cell.angle_alpha   90.00
_cell.angle_beta   90.00
_cell.angle_gamma   90.00
#
_symmetry.space_group_name_H-M   'P 1'
#
loop_
_entity.id
_entity.type
_entity.pdbx_description
1 polymer ?
#
loop_
_entity_poly.entity_id
_entity_poly.type
_entity_poly.pdbx_seq_one_letter_code
_entity_poly.pdbx_strand_id
1 'polypeptide(L)' 'MYIFWNNISKFPRFFISVLMGFFLTIFNPFFELLRNPKQGFLFIIIISMTSITIWQILKLMLALN' A
#
# COMPACT_ATOMS: atom_id res chain seq x y z
N MET A 1 10.37 -14.74 34.97
CA MET A 1 10.80 -13.51 34.27
C MET A 1 11.23 -13.76 32.81
N TYR A 2 12.03 -14.78 32.52
CA TYR A 2 12.50 -15.09 31.15
C TYR A 2 11.37 -15.35 30.12
N ILE A 3 10.28 -16.00 30.56
CA ILE A 3 9.11 -16.30 29.70
C ILE A 3 8.41 -15.02 29.22
N PHE A 4 8.29 -14.01 30.08
CA PHE A 4 7.63 -12.74 29.76
C PHE A 4 8.38 -11.99 28.66
N TRP A 5 9.70 -11.81 28.83
CA TRP A 5 10.55 -11.16 27.83
C TRP A 5 10.61 -11.95 26.51
N ASN A 6 10.59 -13.28 26.58
CA ASN A 6 10.52 -14.13 25.38
C ASN A 6 9.22 -13.88 24.59
N ASN A 7 8.07 -13.79 25.27
CA ASN A 7 6.78 -13.51 24.63
C ASN A 7 6.70 -12.10 24.04
N ILE A 8 7.22 -11.08 24.76
CA ILE A 8 7.30 -9.71 24.24
C ILE A 8 8.09 -9.65 22.94
N SER A 9 9.21 -10.37 22.83
CA SER A 9 10.00 -10.36 21.59
C SER A 9 9.32 -11.10 20.42
N LYS A 10 8.44 -12.06 20.71
CA LYS A 10 7.70 -12.84 19.69
C LYS A 10 6.52 -12.07 19.10
N PHE A 11 5.87 -11.23 19.90
CA PHE A 11 4.69 -10.49 19.46
C PHE A 11 4.94 -9.55 18.28
N PRO A 12 6.00 -8.71 18.25
CA PRO A 12 6.32 -7.88 17.08
C PRO A 12 6.58 -8.70 15.82
N ARG A 13 7.27 -9.85 15.95
CA ARG A 13 7.52 -10.75 14.80
C ARG A 13 6.23 -11.33 14.24
N PHE A 14 5.33 -11.76 15.11
CA PHE A 14 3.99 -12.20 14.72
C PHE A 14 3.21 -11.08 14.04
N PHE A 15 3.18 -9.89 14.65
CA PHE A 15 2.47 -8.74 14.12
C PHE A 15 2.95 -8.36 12.73
N ILE A 16 4.28 -8.24 12.54
CA ILE A 16 4.87 -7.93 11.23
C ILE A 16 4.55 -9.03 10.21
N SER A 17 4.62 -10.30 10.60
CA SER A 17 4.33 -11.43 9.70
C SER A 17 2.87 -11.43 9.24
N VAL A 18 1.92 -11.17 10.14
CA VAL A 18 0.50 -11.06 9.80
C VAL A 18 0.25 -9.83 8.94
N LEU A 19 0.85 -8.69 9.28
CA LEU A 19 0.71 -7.45 8.53
C LEU A 19 1.25 -7.60 7.10
N MET A 20 2.42 -8.23 6.94
CA MET A 20 3.00 -8.53 5.62
C MET A 20 2.10 -9.45 4.81
N GLY A 21 1.63 -10.55 5.40
CA GLY A 21 0.70 -11.47 4.74
C GLY A 21 -0.59 -10.77 4.30
N PHE A 22 -1.17 -9.96 5.19
CA PHE A 22 -2.34 -9.15 4.91
C PHE A 22 -2.13 -8.19 3.74
N PHE A 23 -1.04 -7.42 3.75
CA PHE A 23 -0.73 -6.51 2.65
C PHE A 23 -0.51 -7.27 1.33
N LEU A 24 0.23 -8.38 1.35
CA LEU A 24 0.44 -9.20 0.16
C LEU A 24 -0.89 -9.72 -0.42
N THR A 25 -1.80 -10.20 0.43
CA THR A 25 -3.12 -10.68 -0.02
C THR A 25 -3.97 -9.54 -0.58
N ILE A 26 -4.00 -8.37 0.06
CA ILE A 26 -4.74 -7.20 -0.45
C ILE A 26 -4.15 -6.68 -1.76
N PHE A 27 -2.82 -6.69 -1.88
CA PHE A 27 -2.14 -6.17 -3.07
C PHE A 27 -2.06 -7.18 -4.22
N ASN A 28 -2.28 -8.48 -3.98
CA ASN A 28 -2.27 -9.51 -5.02
C ASN A 28 -3.08 -9.16 -6.29
N PRO A 29 -4.36 -8.74 -6.21
CA PRO A 29 -5.13 -8.38 -7.41
C PRO A 29 -4.51 -7.20 -8.19
N PHE A 30 -3.82 -6.29 -7.52
CA PHE A 30 -3.10 -5.20 -8.20
C PHE A 30 -1.89 -5.70 -9.00
N PHE A 31 -1.17 -6.70 -8.48
CA PHE A 31 -0.10 -7.36 -9.22
C PHE A 31 -0.65 -8.17 -10.41
N GLU A 32 -1.83 -8.78 -10.28
CA GLU A 32 -2.50 -9.47 -11.37
C GLU A 32 -2.93 -8.51 -12.50
N LEU A 33 -3.45 -7.32 -12.16
CA LEU A 33 -3.78 -6.27 -13.12
C LEU A 33 -2.56 -5.81 -13.93
N LEU A 34 -1.38 -5.77 -13.30
CA LEU A 34 -0.12 -5.40 -13.95
C LEU A 34 0.44 -6.51 -14.86
N ARG A 35 0.01 -7.77 -14.68
CA ARG A 35 0.49 -8.91 -15.49
C ARG A 35 0.02 -8.85 -16.94
N ASN A 36 -1.18 -8.31 -17.18
CA ASN A 36 -1.72 -8.12 -18.52
C ASN A 36 -1.34 -6.74 -19.04
N PRO A 37 -0.53 -6.61 -20.12
CA PRO A 37 0.02 -5.32 -20.54
C PRO A 37 -1.06 -4.26 -20.85
N LYS A 38 -2.20 -4.66 -21.40
CA LYS A 38 -3.35 -3.76 -21.65
C LYS A 38 -4.00 -3.26 -20.35
N GLN A 39 -4.20 -4.15 -19.38
CA GLN A 39 -4.82 -3.80 -18.09
C GLN A 39 -3.85 -3.00 -17.22
N GLY A 40 -2.57 -3.36 -17.22
CA GLY A 40 -1.50 -2.63 -16.53
C GLY A 40 -1.36 -1.21 -17.06
N PHE A 41 -1.42 -1.01 -18.38
CA PHE A 41 -1.39 0.34 -18.96
C PHE A 41 -2.59 1.19 -18.50
N LEU A 42 -3.81 0.64 -18.55
CA LEU A 42 -5.02 1.32 -18.05
C LEU A 42 -4.91 1.64 -16.56
N PHE A 43 -4.40 0.71 -15.76
CA PHE A 43 -4.19 0.87 -14.33
C PHE A 43 -3.22 2.02 -14.01
N ILE A 44 -2.10 2.09 -14.73
CA ILE A 44 -1.11 3.18 -14.59
C ILE A 44 -1.72 4.54 -14.95
N ILE A 45 -2.52 4.61 -16.02
CA ILE A 45 -3.21 5.84 -16.41
C ILE A 45 -4.15 6.31 -15.29
N ILE A 46 -4.95 5.41 -14.74
CA ILE A 46 -5.91 5.73 -13.67
C ILE A 46 -5.17 6.28 -12.44
N ILE A 47 -4.10 5.60 -12.01
CA ILE A 47 -3.27 6.05 -10.87
C ILE A 47 -2.60 7.40 -11.12
N SER A 48 -2.12 7.64 -12.34
CA SER A 48 -1.49 8.91 -12.69
C SER A 48 -2.53 10.04 -12.65
N MET A 49 -3.70 9.82 -13.25
CA MET A 49 -4.79 10.79 -13.24
C MET A 49 -5.27 11.12 -11.82
N THR A 50 -5.49 10.10 -10.97
CA THR A 50 -5.89 10.33 -9.57
C THR A 50 -4.81 11.08 -8.78
N SER A 51 -3.53 10.79 -9.02
CA SER A 51 -2.43 11.51 -8.38
C SER A 51 -2.38 12.98 -8.80
N ILE A 52 -2.59 13.26 -10.10
CA ILE A 52 -2.64 14.62 -10.64
C ILE A 52 -3.83 15.39 -10.04
N THR A 53 -5.01 14.78 -9.96
CA THR A 53 -6.19 15.46 -9.38
C THR A 53 -6.00 15.75 -7.90
N ILE A 54 -5.46 14.81 -7.13
CA ILE A 54 -5.10 15.05 -5.72
C ILE A 54 -4.09 16.19 -5.61
N TRP A 55 -3.06 16.22 -6.45
CA TRP A 55 -2.08 17.29 -6.47
C TRP A 55 -2.72 18.65 -6.76
N GLN A 56 -3.61 18.73 -7.74
CA GLN A 56 -4.35 19.96 -8.06
C GLN A 56 -5.23 20.42 -6.89
N ILE A 57 -5.95 19.50 -6.24
CA ILE A 57 -6.77 19.81 -5.06
C ILE A 57 -5.89 20.38 -3.95
N LEU A 58 -4.76 19.74 -3.65
CA LEU A 58 -3.81 20.22 -2.63
C LEU A 58 -3.23 21.60 -2.99
N LYS A 59 -2.88 21.81 -4.26
CA LYS A 59 -2.39 23.11 -4.76
C LYS A 59 -3.42 24.22 -4.52
N LEU A 60 -4.69 23.95 -4.80
CA LEU A 60 -5.80 24.88 -4.56
C LEU A 60 -6.02 25.15 -3.06
N MET A 61 -5.99 24.11 -2.22
CA MET A 61 -6.15 24.24 -0.78
C MET A 61 -5.03 25.05 -0.12
N LEU A 62 -3.80 24.91 -0.62
CA LEU A 62 -2.63 25.62 -0.12
C LEU A 62 -2.45 27.00 -0.78
N ALA A 63 -3.36 27.41 -1.67
CA ALA A 63 -3.27 28.63 -2.46
C ALA A 63 -1.91 28.80 -3.17
N LEU A 64 -1.27 27.68 -3.56
CA LEU A 64 0.03 27.65 -4.25
C LEU A 64 -0.10 27.99 -5.75
N ASN A 65 -1.14 28.75 -6.12
CA ASN A 65 -1.60 28.93 -7.50
C ASN A 65 -0.52 29.53 -8.40
#